data_AF-A0A367M007-F1
#
_entry.id   AF-A0A367M007-F1
#
_cell.length_a   1.000
_cell.length_b   1.000
_cell.length_c   1.000
_cell.angle_alpha   90.00
_cell.angle_beta   90.00
_cell.angle_gamma   90.00
#
_symmetry.space_group_name_H-M   'P 1'
#
loop_
_entity.id
_entity.type
_entity.pdbx_description
1 polymer ?
#
loop_
_entity_poly.entity_id
_entity_poly.type
_entity_poly.pdbx_seq_one_letter_code
_entity_poly.pdbx_strand_id
1 'polypeptide(L)'
;MPLGVRIFLVYFLFVGLTGYFVLSTVMDEVRPGVRQSTEETLVDTANLLAEILRQDVKNGTLAQSDLPEMLEDYGKRVPQADIWGLRKEAVNHRIYVTDAS
;
A
#
# COMPACT_ATOMS: atom_id res chain seq x y z
N MET A 1 -35.48 -4.10 42.35
CA MET A 1 -34.03 -4.06 42.07
C MET A 1 -33.41 -2.93 42.87
N PRO A 2 -32.27 -3.15 43.57
CA PRO A 2 -31.61 -2.08 44.31
C PRO A 2 -31.10 -1.00 43.34
N LEU A 3 -31.18 0.27 43.75
CA LEU A 3 -30.81 1.44 42.94
C LEU A 3 -29.39 1.32 42.35
N GLY A 4 -28.46 0.71 43.11
CA GLY A 4 -27.08 0.47 42.68
C GLY A 4 -26.97 -0.40 41.43
N VAL A 5 -27.78 -1.46 41.30
CA VAL A 5 -27.74 -2.35 40.13
C VAL A 5 -28.24 -1.64 38.87
N ARG A 6 -29.23 -0.74 39.01
CA ARG A 6 -29.76 0.05 37.89
C ARG A 6 -28.72 1.04 37.37
N ILE A 7 -28.04 1.75 38.27
CA ILE A 7 -26.99 2.70 37.90
C ILE A 7 -25.80 1.96 37.28
N PHE A 8 -25.41 0.82 37.86
CA PHE A 8 -24.35 -0.02 37.32
C PHE A 8 -24.66 -0.51 35.90
N LEU A 9 -25.89 -0.97 35.64
CA LEU A 9 -26.30 -1.41 34.30
C LEU A 9 -26.24 -0.28 33.27
N VAL A 10 -26.72 0.92 33.62
CA VAL A 10 -26.67 2.08 32.72
C VAL A 10 -25.23 2.48 32.43
N TYR A 11 -24.38 2.54 33.47
CA TYR A 11 -22.97 2.87 33.32
C TYR A 11 -22.23 1.83 32.47
N PHE A 12 -22.44 0.54 32.74
CA PHE A 12 -21.86 -0.56 31.98
C PHE A 12 -22.26 -0.48 30.50
N LEU A 13 -23.54 -0.21 30.22
CA LEU A 13 -24.04 -0.09 28.86
C LEU A 13 -23.41 1.11 28.15
N PHE A 14 -23.25 2.24 28.84
CA PHE A 14 -22.61 3.42 28.29
C PHE A 14 -21.13 3.17 27.95
N VAL A 15 -20.36 2.64 28.90
CA VAL A 15 -18.93 2.32 28.70
C VAL A 15 -18.75 1.26 27.62
N GLY A 16 -19.58 0.21 27.63
CA GLY A 16 -19.54 -0.84 26.62
C GLY A 16 -19.83 -0.30 25.23
N LEU A 17 -20.84 0.56 25.10
CA LEU A 17 -21.19 1.19 23.82
C LEU A 17 -20.07 2.13 23.34
N THR A 18 -19.51 2.97 24.22
CA THR A 18 -18.38 3.84 23.89
C THR A 18 -17.15 3.03 23.46
N GLY A 19 -16.80 1.99 24.21
CA GLY A 19 -15.67 1.12 23.87
C GLY A 19 -15.87 0.42 22.53
N TYR A 20 -17.09 -0.06 22.26
CA TYR A 20 -17.46 -0.64 20.97
C TYR A 20 -17.28 0.36 19.82
N PHE A 21 -17.82 1.57 19.96
CA PHE A 21 -17.70 2.62 18.93
C PHE A 21 -16.26 3.00 18.63
N VAL A 22 -15.44 3.20 19.67
CA VAL A 22 -14.01 3.53 19.48
C VAL A 22 -13.30 2.40 18.74
N LEU A 23 -13.54 1.15 19.13
CA LEU A 23 -12.88 0.01 18.50
C LEU A 23 -13.34 -0.19 17.05
N SER A 24 -14.63 0.00 16.76
CA SER A 24 -15.16 -0.09 15.40
C SER A 24 -14.60 1.02 14.51
N THR A 25 -14.60 2.27 14.98
CA THR A 25 -14.06 3.41 14.20
C THR A 25 -12.58 3.21 13.88
N VAL A 26 -11.77 2.77 14.85
CA VAL A 26 -10.35 2.49 14.58
C VAL A 26 -10.18 1.38 13.53
N MET A 27 -10.98 0.31 13.60
CA MET A 27 -10.93 -0.79 12.63
C MET A 27 -11.31 -0.33 11.22
N ASP A 28 -12.32 0.54 11.13
CA ASP A 28 -12.84 1.08 9.87
C ASP A 28 -11.89 2.11 9.25
N GLU A 29 -11.11 2.85 10.05
CA GLU A 29 -10.16 3.86 9.56
C GLU A 29 -8.79 3.28 9.17
N VAL A 30 -8.32 2.25 9.91
CA VAL A 30 -6.97 1.67 9.69
C VAL A 30 -6.87 0.86 8.40
N ARG A 31 -7.94 0.16 7.99
CA ARG A 31 -7.95 -0.65 6.76
C ARG A 31 -7.91 0.16 5.45
N PRO A 32 -8.69 1.24 5.27
CA PRO A 32 -8.67 2.01 4.02
C PRO A 32 -7.36 2.80 3.84
N GLY A 33 -6.79 3.37 4.91
CA GLY A 33 -5.61 4.23 4.79
C GLY A 33 -4.39 3.56 4.14
N VAL A 34 -4.11 2.31 4.52
CA VAL A 34 -2.96 1.56 3.97
C VAL A 34 -3.22 1.13 2.52
N ARG A 35 -4.46 0.75 2.21
CA ARG A 35 -4.84 0.30 0.88
C ARG A 35 -4.79 1.44 -0.13
N GLN A 36 -5.32 2.61 0.21
CA GLN A 36 -5.36 3.77 -0.68
C GLN A 36 -3.94 4.30 -0.96
N SER A 37 -3.09 4.41 0.06
CA SER A 37 -1.71 4.89 -0.12
C SER A 37 -0.85 3.95 -0.99
N THR A 38 -1.08 2.63 -0.88
CA THR A 38 -0.37 1.65 -1.72
C THR A 38 -0.86 1.70 -3.17
N GLU A 39 -2.17 1.82 -3.38
CA GLU A 39 -2.78 1.90 -4.71
C GLU A 39 -2.34 3.14 -5.47
N GLU A 40 -2.32 4.31 -4.82
CA GLU A 40 -1.83 5.57 -5.39
C GLU A 40 -0.38 5.44 -5.85
N THR A 41 0.50 4.94 -4.99
CA THR A 41 1.92 4.75 -5.33
C THR A 41 2.12 3.80 -6.51
N LEU A 42 1.32 2.72 -6.59
CA LEU A 42 1.38 1.77 -7.71
C LEU A 42 0.92 2.40 -9.02
N VAL A 43 -0.18 3.14 -9.00
CA VAL A 43 -0.74 3.83 -10.18
C VAL A 43 0.22 4.90 -10.70
N ASP A 44 0.81 5.69 -9.81
CA ASP A 44 1.79 6.71 -10.19
C ASP A 44 3.05 6.09 -10.79
N THR A 45 3.56 5.02 -10.18
CA THR A 45 4.73 4.29 -10.70
C THR A 45 4.45 3.71 -12.08
N ALA A 46 3.25 3.16 -12.31
CA ALA A 46 2.87 2.61 -13.61
C ALA A 46 2.82 3.68 -14.70
N ASN A 47 2.25 4.85 -14.42
CA ASN A 47 2.19 5.96 -15.37
C ASN A 47 3.58 6.56 -15.64
N LEU A 48 4.42 6.67 -14.62
CA LEU A 48 5.81 7.11 -14.78
C LEU A 48 6.60 6.15 -15.69
N LEU A 49 6.49 4.84 -15.44
CA LEU A 49 7.12 3.82 -16.28
C LEU A 49 6.57 3.86 -17.71
N ALA A 50 5.27 4.05 -17.89
CA ALA A 50 4.66 4.17 -19.20
C ALA A 50 5.26 5.34 -20.01
N GLU A 51 5.48 6.50 -19.38
CA GLU A 51 6.08 7.66 -20.05
C GLU A 51 7.56 7.42 -20.39
N ILE A 52 8.34 6.80 -19.49
CA ILE A 52 9.75 6.45 -19.73
C ILE A 52 9.88 5.44 -20.88
N LEU A 53 9.02 4.41 -20.90
CA LEU A 53 9.08 3.31 -21.86
C LEU A 53 8.43 3.66 -23.22
N ARG A 54 7.66 4.75 -23.29
CA ARG A 54 6.82 5.10 -24.44
C ARG A 54 7.56 5.12 -25.78
N GLN A 55 8.75 5.73 -25.82
CA GLN A 55 9.52 5.86 -27.06
C GLN A 55 10.02 4.50 -27.53
N ASP A 56 10.56 3.69 -26.63
CA ASP A 56 11.13 2.37 -26.94
C ASP A 56 10.06 1.35 -27.33
N VAL A 57 8.89 1.40 -26.69
CA VAL A 57 7.73 0.58 -27.07
C VAL A 57 7.21 0.99 -28.45
N LYS A 58 7.08 2.30 -28.71
CA LYS A 58 6.60 2.81 -30.01
C LYS A 58 7.55 2.45 -31.16
N ASN A 59 8.84 2.46 -30.89
CA ASN A 59 9.87 2.16 -31.89
C ASN A 59 10.13 0.65 -32.04
N GLY A 60 9.53 -0.20 -31.19
CA GLY A 60 9.76 -1.65 -31.17
C GLY A 60 11.17 -2.05 -30.70
N THR A 61 11.92 -1.13 -30.11
CA THR A 61 13.31 -1.30 -29.70
C THR A 61 13.47 -1.65 -28.23
N LEU A 62 12.38 -1.96 -27.51
CA LEU A 62 12.39 -2.25 -26.08
C LEU A 62 13.38 -3.36 -25.68
N ALA A 63 13.57 -4.37 -26.53
CA ALA A 63 14.51 -5.47 -26.29
C ALA A 63 15.98 -5.12 -26.66
N GLN A 64 16.19 -4.00 -27.34
CA GLN A 64 17.49 -3.52 -27.82
C GLN A 64 17.98 -2.28 -27.08
N SER A 65 17.16 -1.68 -26.21
CA SER A 65 17.58 -0.59 -25.34
C SER A 65 18.24 -1.12 -24.07
N ASP A 66 18.89 -0.23 -23.31
CA ASP A 66 19.52 -0.56 -22.03
C ASP A 66 18.49 -0.79 -20.90
N LEU A 67 17.20 -0.54 -21.17
CA LEU A 67 16.14 -0.61 -20.16
C LEU A 67 15.94 -2.01 -19.56
N PRO A 68 15.95 -3.13 -20.32
CA PRO A 68 15.84 -4.47 -19.73
C PRO A 68 16.97 -4.77 -18.74
N GLU A 69 18.21 -4.40 -19.08
CA GLU A 69 19.38 -4.59 -18.22
C GLU A 69 19.28 -3.71 -16.96
N MET A 70 18.91 -2.43 -17.12
CA MET A 70 18.70 -1.53 -15.98
C MET A 70 17.59 -2.01 -15.03
N LEU A 71 16.51 -2.59 -15.56
CA LEU A 71 15.41 -3.14 -14.77
C LEU A 71 15.82 -4.43 -14.04
N GLU A 72 16.64 -5.28 -14.67
CA GLU A 72 17.19 -6.47 -14.04
C GLU A 72 18.15 -6.09 -12.89
N ASP A 73 19.00 -5.10 -13.12
CA ASP A 73 19.91 -4.56 -12.11
C ASP A 73 19.16 -3.89 -10.96
N TYR A 74 18.07 -3.17 -11.25
CA TYR A 74 17.19 -2.63 -10.22
C TYR A 74 16.59 -3.72 -9.33
N GLY A 75 16.15 -4.85 -9.92
CA GLY A 75 15.64 -6.00 -9.17
C GLY A 75 16.67 -6.64 -8.24
N LYS A 76 17.97 -6.55 -8.57
CA LYS A 76 19.08 -7.05 -7.73
C LYS A 76 19.47 -6.09 -6.60
N ARG A 77 18.92 -4.86 -6.56
CA ARG A 77 19.28 -3.89 -5.53
C ARG A 77 18.77 -4.31 -4.16
N VAL A 78 19.62 -4.12 -3.16
CA VAL A 78 19.32 -4.24 -1.73
C VAL A 78 19.20 -2.82 -1.17
N PRO A 79 18.02 -2.20 -1.21
CA PRO A 79 17.84 -0.86 -0.66
C PRO A 79 17.89 -0.97 0.85
N GLN A 80 19.06 -0.74 1.45
CA GLN A 80 19.35 -0.82 2.89
C GLN A 80 18.63 0.26 3.73
N ALA A 81 17.36 0.50 3.46
CA ALA A 81 16.51 1.45 4.14
C ALA A 81 15.81 0.78 5.33
N ASP A 82 15.75 1.51 6.45
CA ASP A 82 14.90 1.17 7.58
C ASP A 82 13.55 1.88 7.40
N ILE A 83 12.49 1.10 7.27
CA ILE A 83 11.12 1.61 7.07
C ILE A 83 10.31 1.14 8.26
N TRP A 84 10.10 2.02 9.25
CA TRP A 84 9.35 1.71 10.47
C TRP A 84 9.91 0.51 11.26
N GLY A 85 11.24 0.37 11.34
CA GLY A 85 11.89 -0.75 12.02
C GLY A 85 11.92 -2.06 11.21
N LEU A 86 11.42 -2.05 9.97
CA LEU A 86 11.58 -3.13 9.01
C LEU A 86 12.71 -2.78 8.02
N ARG A 87 13.76 -3.59 8.05
CA ARG A 87 14.85 -3.53 7.08
C ARG A 87 14.33 -3.98 5.71
N LYS A 88 14.34 -3.10 4.73
CA LYS A 88 14.09 -3.50 3.34
C LYS A 88 15.35 -4.17 2.80
N GLU A 89 15.25 -5.45 2.44
CA GLU A 89 16.42 -6.22 1.96
C GLU A 89 16.35 -6.53 0.46
N ALA A 90 15.18 -6.37 -0.17
CA ALA A 90 15.01 -6.63 -1.59
C ALA A 90 13.90 -5.75 -2.19
N VAL A 91 14.07 -5.41 -3.46
CA VAL A 91 13.02 -4.81 -4.29
C VAL A 91 12.16 -5.93 -4.88
N ASN A 92 10.86 -5.91 -4.60
CA ASN A 92 9.90 -6.92 -5.08
C ASN A 92 8.96 -6.35 -6.15
N HIS A 93 9.47 -5.54 -7.09
CA HIS A 93 8.67 -5.01 -8.19
C HIS A 93 8.70 -5.96 -9.39
N ARG A 94 7.54 -6.21 -9.97
CA ARG A 94 7.38 -7.02 -11.18
C ARG A 94 6.76 -6.12 -12.24
N ILE A 95 7.55 -5.82 -13.27
CA ILE A 95 7.19 -4.86 -14.31
C ILE A 95 6.85 -5.66 -15.56
N TYR A 96 5.61 -5.50 -16.05
CA TYR A 96 5.15 -6.05 -17.31
C TYR A 96 4.83 -4.89 -18.24
N VAL A 97 5.40 -4.93 -19.44
CA VAL A 97 5.16 -3.93 -20.47
C VAL A 97 4.31 -4.58 -21.53
N THR A 98 3.19 -3.95 -21.86
CA THR A 98 2.36 -4.31 -23.00
C THR A 98 2.27 -3.10 -23.92
N ASP A 99 2.21 -3.35 -25.21
CA ASP A 99 1.75 -2.33 -26.15
C ASP A 99 0.21 -2.23 -26.07
N ALA A 100 -0.34 -1.21 -26.73
CA ALA A 100 -1.78 -0.96 -26.77
C ALA A 100 -2.51 -1.73 -27.88
N SER A 101 -1.91 -2.80 -28.42
CA SER A 101 -2.53 -3.59 -29.51
C SER A 101 -3.71 -4.45 -29.06
#